data_AF-A0A1Q2CFY9-F1
#
_entry.id   AF-A0A1Q2CFY9-F1
#
_cell.length_a   1.000
_cell.length_b   1.000
_cell.length_c   1.000
_cell.angle_alpha   90.00
_cell.angle_beta   90.00
_cell.angle_gamma   90.00
#
_symmetry.space_group_name_H-M   'P 1'
#
loop_
_entity.id
_entity.type
_entity.pdbx_description
1 polymer ?
#
loop_
_entity_poly.entity_id
_entity_poly.type
_entity_poly.pdbx_seq_one_letter_code
_entity_poly.pdbx_strand_id
1 'polypeptide(L)'
;MEFSLLMFVVVMVLSIAGMGAGSRRRSIHMDPYQQGPPLGYPGDPMAQRQLPAPYGPQFGAPYGAQYQQPDYPMAPATRAALDSDITTYGDELRELDFDVVGRELSAEARQDYTRALDAYDGAKNQLARAQFASDVRRITQILDDGRYAIASVKARVNGQPLPEHRPPCFFDPAHGPSVENVQWAPPGGAARAVPACAADVARIRMGNDPSIRLVPMGAQQVPYWENQQYAPWVQGYYGRYGMDPALRQITHGALMIGGFSLLMGFLDG
;
A
#
# COMPACT_ATOMS: atom_id res chain seq x y z
N MET A 1 53.94 -26.42 10.03
CA MET A 1 53.33 -26.12 11.33
C MET A 1 52.88 -24.66 11.30
N GLU A 2 51.81 -24.32 10.58
CA GLU A 2 51.39 -22.92 10.38
C GLU A 2 49.86 -22.85 10.19
N PHE A 3 49.10 -23.57 11.01
CA PHE A 3 47.62 -23.57 10.96
C PHE A 3 46.95 -23.32 12.33
N SER A 4 47.70 -22.92 13.36
CA SER A 4 47.17 -22.76 14.72
C SER A 4 47.08 -21.32 15.25
N LEU A 5 47.42 -20.29 14.44
CA LEU A 5 47.50 -18.91 14.95
C LEU A 5 46.24 -18.05 14.73
N LEU A 6 45.25 -18.49 13.95
CA LEU A 6 44.11 -17.64 13.54
C LEU A 6 42.84 -17.82 14.38
N MET A 7 42.83 -18.73 15.37
CA MET A 7 41.63 -19.06 16.16
C MET A 7 41.63 -18.54 17.60
N PHE A 8 42.42 -17.51 17.93
CA PHE A 8 42.56 -17.00 19.31
C PHE A 8 42.26 -15.50 19.52
N VAL A 9 41.88 -14.74 18.49
CA VAL A 9 41.64 -13.28 18.62
C VAL A 9 40.17 -12.92 18.90
N VAL A 10 39.23 -13.89 18.87
CA VAL A 10 37.79 -13.63 19.01
C VAL A 10 37.31 -13.61 20.48
N VAL A 11 38.15 -13.89 21.47
CA VAL A 11 37.71 -14.01 22.87
C VAL A 11 38.69 -13.36 23.86
N MET A 12 38.95 -12.04 23.79
CA MET A 12 39.59 -11.36 24.94
C MET A 12 39.63 -9.81 24.95
N VAL A 13 38.50 -9.10 24.85
CA VAL A 13 38.40 -7.72 25.41
C VAL A 13 36.95 -7.51 25.91
N LEU A 14 36.64 -8.04 27.09
CA LEU A 14 36.64 -7.32 28.38
C LEU A 14 35.41 -6.44 28.62
N SER A 15 34.40 -7.09 29.19
CA SER A 15 33.64 -6.62 30.34
C SER A 15 34.55 -5.94 31.38
N ILE A 16 34.09 -4.82 31.96
CA ILE A 16 34.02 -4.52 33.42
C ILE A 16 34.00 -2.99 33.62
N ALA A 17 32.88 -2.53 34.20
CA ALA A 17 32.67 -1.40 35.11
C ALA A 17 31.27 -0.81 34.80
N GLY A 18 30.33 -0.66 35.72
CA GLY A 18 30.39 -0.61 37.18
C GLY A 18 29.18 0.21 37.61
N MET A 19 28.56 -0.20 38.70
CA MET A 19 27.26 0.23 39.21
C MET A 19 27.20 1.73 39.57
N GLY A 20 26.04 2.35 39.44
CA GLY A 20 25.77 3.70 39.96
C GLY A 20 24.28 3.99 40.04
N ALA A 21 23.77 4.04 41.27
CA ALA A 21 22.35 4.08 41.62
C ALA A 21 21.70 5.47 41.46
N GLY A 22 20.37 5.45 41.31
CA GLY A 22 19.47 6.41 41.94
C GLY A 22 19.10 7.66 41.14
N SER A 23 17.92 7.65 40.50
CA SER A 23 17.16 8.90 40.35
C SER A 23 15.65 8.67 40.48
N ARG A 24 15.14 9.16 41.61
CA ARG A 24 13.83 9.79 41.88
C ARG A 24 12.59 9.23 41.17
N ARG A 25 11.78 8.51 41.97
CA ARG A 25 10.33 8.39 41.78
C ARG A 25 9.73 9.79 41.59
N ARG A 26 9.22 10.10 40.40
CA ARG A 26 8.24 11.17 40.22
C ARG A 26 6.93 10.68 40.85
N SER A 27 6.51 11.37 41.91
CA SER A 27 5.13 11.35 42.40
C SER A 27 4.23 11.83 41.27
N ILE A 28 3.44 10.93 40.69
CA ILE A 28 2.33 11.29 39.83
C ILE A 28 1.26 11.88 40.76
N HIS A 29 1.05 13.18 40.65
CA HIS A 29 -0.13 13.87 41.14
C HIS A 29 -1.33 13.27 40.39
N MET A 30 -2.16 12.49 41.09
CA MET A 30 -3.42 11.99 40.54
C MET A 30 -4.46 13.10 40.56
N ASP A 31 -4.97 13.39 39.38
CA ASP A 31 -6.04 14.33 39.07
C ASP A 31 -7.39 13.79 39.62
N PRO A 32 -8.13 14.53 40.48
CA PRO A 32 -9.30 13.99 41.19
C PRO A 32 -10.57 13.84 40.34
N TYR A 33 -10.48 13.83 39.01
CA TYR A 33 -11.64 13.71 38.10
C TYR A 33 -11.69 12.40 37.28
N GLN A 34 -11.02 11.33 37.71
CA GLN A 34 -11.32 9.97 37.23
C GLN A 34 -12.33 9.28 38.15
N GLN A 35 -13.61 9.59 37.95
CA GLN A 35 -14.72 8.77 38.46
C GLN A 35 -15.29 7.98 37.29
N GLY A 36 -15.01 6.67 37.25
CA GLY A 36 -15.77 5.72 36.44
C GLY A 36 -17.21 5.59 36.97
N PRO A 37 -18.18 5.21 36.13
CA PRO A 37 -19.58 5.11 36.55
C PRO A 37 -19.75 4.05 37.65
N PRO A 38 -20.68 4.25 38.59
CA PRO A 38 -20.81 3.40 39.77
C PRO A 38 -21.26 1.97 39.41
N LEU A 39 -20.72 1.01 40.15
CA LEU A 39 -21.17 -0.39 40.20
C LEU A 39 -22.63 -0.45 40.67
N GLY A 40 -23.53 -0.88 39.80
CA GLY A 40 -24.94 -1.14 40.12
C GLY A 40 -25.12 -2.40 40.98
N TYR A 41 -26.04 -2.32 41.93
CA TYR A 41 -26.44 -3.39 42.86
C TYR A 41 -27.03 -4.63 42.14
N PRO A 42 -26.95 -5.83 42.74
CA PRO A 42 -27.41 -7.07 42.13
C PRO A 42 -28.90 -7.32 42.41
N GLY A 43 -29.68 -7.52 41.34
CA GLY A 43 -31.04 -8.07 41.41
C GLY A 43 -32.05 -7.35 40.52
N ASP A 44 -32.02 -7.62 39.21
CA ASP A 44 -33.16 -7.31 38.33
C ASP A 44 -33.28 -8.40 37.24
N PRO A 45 -34.35 -9.22 37.23
CA PRO A 45 -34.47 -10.37 36.34
C PRO A 45 -35.14 -9.96 35.02
N MET A 46 -34.51 -9.08 34.24
CA MET A 46 -34.85 -8.86 32.83
C MET A 46 -33.61 -8.60 31.98
N ALA A 47 -32.63 -9.52 32.06
CA ALA A 47 -31.60 -9.66 31.04
C ALA A 47 -32.18 -10.39 29.81
N GLN A 48 -33.04 -9.72 29.05
CA GLN A 48 -33.35 -10.12 27.69
C GLN A 48 -32.36 -9.43 26.75
N ARG A 49 -31.58 -10.23 26.01
CA ARG A 49 -30.76 -9.78 24.87
C ARG A 49 -31.64 -8.97 23.91
N GLN A 50 -31.54 -7.65 23.95
CA GLN A 50 -32.06 -6.79 22.90
C GLN A 50 -31.14 -6.94 21.68
N LEU A 51 -31.62 -7.68 20.68
CA LEU A 51 -31.11 -7.59 19.31
C LEU A 51 -31.40 -6.17 18.80
N PRO A 52 -30.45 -5.46 18.17
CA PRO A 52 -30.73 -4.14 17.65
C PRO A 52 -31.75 -4.22 16.50
N ALA A 53 -32.81 -3.40 16.59
CA ALA A 53 -33.83 -3.25 15.56
C ALA A 53 -33.24 -2.69 14.26
N PRO A 54 -33.69 -3.14 13.07
CA PRO A 54 -32.99 -2.86 11.81
C PRO A 54 -33.19 -1.45 11.25
N TYR A 55 -34.06 -0.60 11.80
CA TYR A 55 -34.24 0.78 11.35
C TYR A 55 -34.62 1.71 12.51
N GLY A 56 -33.67 2.54 12.94
CA GLY A 56 -33.87 3.67 13.85
C GLY A 56 -32.77 4.72 13.63
N PRO A 57 -33.09 6.03 13.69
CA PRO A 57 -32.10 7.08 13.43
C PRO A 57 -31.02 7.12 14.51
N GLN A 58 -29.78 6.81 14.14
CA GLN A 58 -28.61 6.87 15.03
C GLN A 58 -28.19 8.34 15.25
N PHE A 59 -28.53 8.88 16.41
CA PHE A 59 -27.97 10.15 16.88
C PHE A 59 -26.50 9.96 17.25
N GLY A 60 -25.61 10.64 16.53
CA GLY A 60 -24.33 11.18 17.01
C GLY A 60 -23.30 10.19 17.57
N ALA A 61 -22.60 9.45 16.71
CA ALA A 61 -21.28 8.93 17.09
C ALA A 61 -20.30 10.12 17.20
N PRO A 62 -19.43 10.17 18.23
CA PRO A 62 -18.48 11.27 18.38
C PRO A 62 -17.47 11.26 17.21
N TYR A 63 -17.28 12.43 16.59
CA TYR A 63 -16.22 12.65 15.60
C TYR A 63 -14.87 12.29 16.22
N GLY A 64 -14.25 11.20 15.77
CA GLY A 64 -12.88 10.84 16.15
C GLY A 64 -12.64 9.37 16.52
N ALA A 65 -13.67 8.54 16.64
CA ALA A 65 -13.44 7.09 16.72
C ALA A 65 -13.05 6.57 15.34
N GLN A 66 -11.74 6.56 15.03
CA GLN A 66 -11.24 5.70 13.95
C GLN A 66 -11.63 4.28 14.34
N TYR A 67 -12.64 3.72 13.67
CA TYR A 67 -12.89 2.29 13.73
C TYR A 67 -11.60 1.63 13.23
N GLN A 68 -10.76 1.12 14.14
CA GLN A 68 -9.66 0.24 13.79
C GLN A 68 -10.30 -0.94 13.06
N GLN A 69 -10.21 -0.95 11.72
CA GLN A 69 -10.68 -2.09 10.96
C GLN A 69 -9.94 -3.34 11.46
N PRO A 70 -10.63 -4.48 11.64
CA PRO A 70 -9.98 -5.72 12.01
C PRO A 70 -8.83 -6.00 11.03
N ASP A 71 -7.63 -6.28 11.55
CA ASP A 71 -6.50 -6.63 10.70
C ASP A 71 -6.59 -8.11 10.32
N TYR A 72 -6.95 -8.38 9.07
CA TYR A 72 -7.15 -9.74 8.58
C TYR A 72 -5.81 -10.44 8.31
N PRO A 73 -5.74 -11.77 8.44
CA PRO A 73 -4.57 -12.53 8.00
C PRO A 73 -4.24 -12.26 6.52
N MET A 74 -2.96 -12.24 6.20
CA MET A 74 -2.49 -12.11 4.81
C MET A 74 -2.98 -13.29 3.97
N ALA A 75 -3.60 -13.01 2.82
CA ALA A 75 -3.99 -14.04 1.86
C ALA A 75 -2.76 -14.59 1.11
N PRO A 76 -2.69 -15.92 0.83
CA PRO A 76 -1.59 -16.50 0.06
C PRO A 76 -1.38 -15.87 -1.31
N ALA A 77 -2.46 -15.52 -2.02
CA ALA A 77 -2.40 -14.88 -3.33
C ALA A 77 -1.68 -13.52 -3.27
N THR A 78 -1.91 -12.76 -2.20
CA THR A 78 -1.28 -11.46 -1.98
C THR A 78 0.18 -11.60 -1.59
N ARG A 79 0.53 -12.64 -0.82
CA ARG A 79 1.93 -12.97 -0.54
C ARG A 79 2.70 -13.24 -1.85
N ALA A 80 2.16 -14.08 -2.72
CA ALA A 80 2.77 -14.39 -4.01
C ALA A 80 2.92 -13.14 -4.91
N ALA A 81 1.95 -12.23 -4.85
CA ALA A 81 2.05 -10.96 -5.56
C ALA A 81 3.22 -10.09 -5.05
N LEU A 82 3.40 -10.01 -3.72
CA LEU A 82 4.52 -9.30 -3.11
C LEU A 82 5.87 -9.95 -3.44
N ASP A 83 5.96 -11.29 -3.41
CA ASP A 83 7.16 -12.01 -3.83
C ASP A 83 7.54 -11.66 -5.28
N SER A 84 6.55 -11.63 -6.19
CA SER A 84 6.75 -11.20 -7.57
C SER A 84 7.19 -9.74 -7.65
N ASP A 85 6.55 -8.82 -6.93
CA ASP A 85 6.85 -7.39 -6.97
C ASP A 85 8.26 -7.07 -6.47
N ILE A 86 8.71 -7.79 -5.43
CA ILE A 86 10.05 -7.68 -4.88
C ILE A 86 11.09 -8.22 -5.88
N THR A 87 10.76 -9.32 -6.56
CA THR A 87 11.64 -9.88 -7.61
C THR A 87 11.81 -8.89 -8.74
N THR A 88 10.70 -8.38 -9.28
CA THR A 88 10.71 -7.35 -10.34
C THR A 88 11.44 -6.09 -9.88
N TYR A 89 11.23 -5.64 -8.63
CA TYR A 89 11.96 -4.50 -8.09
C TYR A 89 13.49 -4.73 -8.01
N GLY A 90 13.93 -5.96 -7.73
CA GLY A 90 15.34 -6.34 -7.79
C GLY A 90 15.93 -6.23 -9.20
N ASP A 91 15.15 -6.60 -10.22
CA ASP A 91 15.55 -6.43 -11.63
C ASP A 91 15.61 -4.94 -12.01
N GLU A 92 14.64 -4.13 -11.58
CA GLU A 92 14.64 -2.68 -11.78
C GLU A 92 15.88 -2.01 -11.14
N LEU A 93 16.31 -2.45 -9.97
CA LEU A 93 17.54 -1.97 -9.33
C LEU A 93 18.80 -2.37 -10.10
N ARG A 94 18.82 -3.58 -10.67
CA ARG A 94 19.91 -4.03 -11.53
C ARG A 94 19.99 -3.19 -12.82
N GLU A 95 18.85 -2.84 -13.41
CA GLU A 95 18.80 -1.90 -14.53
C GLU A 95 19.29 -0.51 -14.13
N LEU A 96 18.89 -0.02 -12.95
CA LEU A 96 19.37 1.25 -12.43
C LEU A 96 20.89 1.26 -12.25
N ASP A 97 21.48 0.18 -11.76
CA ASP A 97 22.94 0.03 -11.64
C ASP A 97 23.63 0.20 -12.99
N PHE A 98 23.10 -0.39 -14.07
CA PHE A 98 23.60 -0.18 -15.42
C PHE A 98 23.42 1.26 -15.93
N ASP A 99 22.33 1.94 -15.55
CA ASP A 99 22.11 3.34 -15.94
C ASP A 99 23.13 4.29 -15.30
N VAL A 100 23.61 3.97 -14.09
CA VAL A 100 24.50 4.83 -13.31
C VAL A 100 25.96 4.41 -13.30
N VAL A 101 26.28 3.20 -13.78
CA VAL A 101 27.65 2.67 -13.79
C VAL A 101 28.61 3.63 -14.51
N GLY A 102 29.76 3.89 -13.88
CA GLY A 102 30.79 4.79 -14.43
C GLY A 102 30.43 6.28 -14.40
N ARG A 103 29.29 6.67 -13.81
CA ARG A 103 28.91 8.07 -13.63
C ARG A 103 29.24 8.55 -12.22
N GLU A 104 29.65 9.81 -12.10
CA GLU A 104 29.73 10.48 -10.80
C GLU A 104 28.34 10.98 -10.40
N LEU A 105 27.76 10.38 -9.36
CA LEU A 105 26.45 10.79 -8.84
C LEU A 105 26.58 12.03 -7.95
N SER A 106 25.63 12.97 -8.03
CA SER A 106 25.53 14.05 -7.04
C SER A 106 25.21 13.51 -5.63
N ALA A 107 25.34 14.32 -4.59
CA ALA A 107 24.98 13.91 -3.23
C ALA A 107 23.50 13.48 -3.13
N GLU A 108 22.62 14.22 -3.79
CA GLU A 108 21.19 13.95 -3.84
C GLU A 108 20.88 12.67 -4.65
N ALA A 109 21.56 12.46 -5.78
CA ALA A 109 21.41 11.23 -6.57
C ALA A 109 21.88 9.99 -5.80
N ARG A 110 22.99 10.09 -5.04
CA ARG A 110 23.43 9.00 -4.15
C ARG A 110 22.41 8.73 -3.04
N GLN A 111 21.82 9.79 -2.46
CA GLN A 111 20.80 9.62 -1.43
C GLN A 111 19.56 8.90 -1.97
N ASP A 112 19.07 9.29 -3.15
CA ASP A 112 17.93 8.62 -3.78
C ASP A 112 18.26 7.17 -4.19
N TYR A 113 19.50 6.91 -4.63
CA TYR A 113 19.97 5.55 -4.91
C TYR A 113 19.99 4.67 -3.66
N THR A 114 20.49 5.19 -2.54
CA THR A 114 20.44 4.48 -1.25
C THR A 114 19.01 4.20 -0.81
N ARG A 115 18.09 5.17 -0.94
CA ARG A 115 16.66 4.95 -0.63
C ARG A 115 16.06 3.82 -1.48
N ALA A 116 16.44 3.73 -2.77
CA ALA A 116 15.97 2.67 -3.64
C ALA A 116 16.46 1.29 -3.18
N LEU A 117 17.73 1.16 -2.77
CA LEU A 117 18.27 -0.07 -2.20
C LEU A 117 17.63 -0.44 -0.86
N ASP A 118 17.48 0.55 0.03
CA ASP A 118 16.84 0.37 1.34
C ASP A 118 15.39 -0.12 1.21
N ALA A 119 14.68 0.30 0.16
CA ALA A 119 13.34 -0.18 -0.11
C ALA A 119 13.31 -1.68 -0.47
N TYR A 120 14.29 -2.19 -1.21
CA TYR A 120 14.38 -3.63 -1.53
C TYR A 120 14.65 -4.46 -0.28
N ASP A 121 15.66 -4.06 0.51
CA ASP A 121 15.99 -4.74 1.74
C ASP A 121 14.85 -4.65 2.77
N GLY A 122 14.22 -3.47 2.87
CA GLY A 122 13.05 -3.22 3.71
C GLY A 122 11.88 -4.12 3.34
N ALA A 123 11.53 -4.20 2.05
CA ALA A 123 10.44 -5.03 1.56
C ALA A 123 10.69 -6.52 1.81
N LYS A 124 11.90 -7.03 1.51
CA LYS A 124 12.29 -8.43 1.76
C LYS A 124 12.22 -8.80 3.24
N ASN A 125 12.82 -7.97 4.08
CA ASN A 125 12.85 -8.20 5.52
C ASN A 125 11.45 -8.16 6.14
N GLN A 126 10.57 -7.29 5.64
CA GLN A 126 9.18 -7.24 6.09
C GLN A 126 8.39 -8.45 5.61
N LEU A 127 8.52 -8.86 4.35
CA LEU A 127 7.81 -10.02 3.81
C LEU A 127 8.15 -11.32 4.56
N ALA A 128 9.39 -11.46 5.02
CA ALA A 128 9.85 -12.60 5.81
C ALA A 128 9.08 -12.79 7.14
N ARG A 129 8.54 -11.71 7.71
CA ARG A 129 7.79 -11.72 8.98
C ARG A 129 6.31 -11.34 8.83
N ALA A 130 5.85 -11.14 7.59
CA ALA A 130 4.53 -10.61 7.31
C ALA A 130 3.43 -11.66 7.56
N GLN A 131 2.41 -11.28 8.31
CA GLN A 131 1.31 -12.15 8.73
C GLN A 131 -0.08 -11.55 8.46
N PHE A 132 -0.17 -10.23 8.32
CA PHE A 132 -1.45 -9.52 8.27
C PHE A 132 -1.60 -8.62 7.03
N ALA A 133 -2.84 -8.20 6.76
CA ALA A 133 -3.18 -7.27 5.70
C ALA A 133 -2.47 -5.91 5.88
N SER A 134 -2.22 -5.48 7.12
CA SER A 134 -1.41 -4.30 7.39
C SER A 134 0.04 -4.41 6.93
N ASP A 135 0.63 -5.61 6.98
CA ASP A 135 1.98 -5.86 6.45
C ASP A 135 1.99 -5.72 4.92
N VAL A 136 0.96 -6.24 4.24
CA VAL A 136 0.81 -6.06 2.78
C VAL A 136 0.83 -4.56 2.42
N ARG A 137 0.02 -3.76 3.12
CA ARG A 137 -0.05 -2.31 2.87
C ARG A 137 1.31 -1.64 3.06
N ARG A 138 2.04 -2.04 4.10
CA ARG A 138 3.36 -1.49 4.41
C ARG A 138 4.41 -1.86 3.36
N ILE A 139 4.44 -3.11 2.92
CA ILE A 139 5.40 -3.59 1.93
C ILE A 139 5.16 -2.92 0.57
N THR A 140 3.90 -2.81 0.13
CA THR A 140 3.55 -2.12 -1.12
C THR A 140 3.89 -0.64 -1.08
N GLN A 141 3.71 0.05 0.06
CA GLN A 141 4.16 1.43 0.24
C GLN A 141 5.68 1.58 0.09
N ILE A 142 6.45 0.67 0.69
CA ILE A 142 7.92 0.65 0.55
C ILE A 142 8.33 0.47 -0.91
N LEU A 143 7.69 -0.46 -1.62
CA LEU A 143 7.97 -0.73 -3.02
C LEU A 143 7.64 0.46 -3.93
N ASP A 144 6.58 1.19 -3.61
CA ASP A 144 6.19 2.39 -4.35
C ASP A 144 7.16 3.57 -4.09
N ASP A 145 7.53 3.79 -2.83
CA ASP A 145 8.53 4.80 -2.46
C ASP A 145 9.90 4.47 -3.07
N GLY A 146 10.25 3.19 -3.14
CA GLY A 146 11.43 2.69 -3.85
C GLY A 146 11.41 3.03 -5.34
N ARG A 147 10.29 2.80 -6.03
CA ARG A 147 10.13 3.13 -7.46
C ARG A 147 10.18 4.63 -7.73
N TYR A 148 9.64 5.44 -6.81
CA TYR A 148 9.82 6.89 -6.87
C TYR A 148 11.31 7.28 -6.72
N ALA A 149 12.05 6.61 -5.84
CA ALA A 149 13.49 6.84 -5.68
C ALA A 149 14.28 6.45 -6.93
N ILE A 150 13.99 5.29 -7.56
CA ILE A 150 14.56 4.90 -8.86
C ILE A 150 14.31 5.99 -9.91
N ALA A 151 13.06 6.46 -10.06
CA ALA A 151 12.71 7.50 -11.01
C ALA A 151 13.46 8.82 -10.73
N SER A 152 13.66 9.16 -9.44
CA SER A 152 14.41 10.34 -9.02
C SER A 152 15.90 10.25 -9.38
N VAL A 153 16.53 9.08 -9.19
CA VAL A 153 17.93 8.86 -9.62
C VAL A 153 18.05 9.03 -11.13
N LYS A 154 17.17 8.37 -11.90
CA LYS A 154 17.17 8.47 -13.37
C LYS A 154 16.97 9.92 -13.83
N ALA A 155 16.07 10.68 -13.20
CA ALA A 155 15.85 12.08 -13.52
C ALA A 155 17.13 12.92 -13.30
N ARG A 156 17.77 12.78 -12.12
CA ARG A 156 18.99 13.53 -11.79
C ARG A 156 20.15 13.21 -12.72
N VAL A 157 20.38 11.93 -13.01
CA VAL A 157 21.47 11.49 -13.90
C VAL A 157 21.29 12.00 -15.34
N ASN A 158 20.05 12.22 -15.77
CA ASN A 158 19.73 12.69 -17.12
C ASN A 158 19.41 14.19 -17.18
N GLY A 159 19.63 14.94 -16.09
CA GLY A 159 19.32 16.38 -16.02
C GLY A 159 17.85 16.72 -16.26
N GLN A 160 16.94 15.79 -15.95
CA GLN A 160 15.50 15.96 -16.09
C GLN A 160 14.88 16.51 -14.80
N PRO A 161 13.70 17.15 -14.88
CA PRO A 161 12.92 17.49 -13.69
C PRO A 161 12.63 16.23 -12.85
N LEU A 162 12.59 16.40 -11.52
CA LEU A 162 12.19 15.31 -10.63
C LEU A 162 10.74 14.89 -10.91
N PRO A 163 10.42 13.60 -10.76
CA PRO A 163 9.05 13.14 -10.89
C PRO A 163 8.13 13.83 -9.87
N GLU A 164 6.90 14.11 -10.27
CA GLU A 164 5.87 14.51 -9.32
C GLU A 164 5.51 13.33 -8.40
N HIS A 165 5.13 13.61 -7.15
CA HIS A 165 4.60 12.60 -6.23
C HIS A 165 3.16 12.23 -6.59
N ARG A 166 3.01 11.46 -7.66
CA ARG A 166 1.74 10.97 -8.20
C ARG A 166 1.49 9.53 -7.75
N PRO A 167 0.23 9.03 -7.83
CA PRO A 167 -0.02 7.60 -7.71
C PRO A 167 0.79 6.80 -8.73
N PRO A 168 1.09 5.53 -8.44
CA PRO A 168 1.69 4.64 -9.43
C PRO A 168 0.72 4.37 -10.58
N CYS A 169 1.21 3.72 -11.65
CA CYS A 169 0.37 3.39 -12.79
C CYS A 169 -0.82 2.52 -12.37
N PHE A 170 -2.02 2.96 -12.73
CA PHE A 170 -3.28 2.27 -12.46
C PHE A 170 -3.32 0.85 -13.03
N PHE A 171 -2.73 0.64 -14.21
CA PHE A 171 -2.79 -0.64 -14.93
C PHE A 171 -1.88 -1.70 -14.30
N ASP A 172 -0.71 -1.30 -13.82
CA ASP A 172 0.14 -2.10 -12.94
C ASP A 172 1.01 -1.16 -12.08
N PRO A 173 0.86 -1.16 -10.74
CA PRO A 173 1.73 -0.41 -9.86
C PRO A 173 3.23 -0.69 -10.03
N ALA A 174 3.59 -1.89 -10.51
CA ALA A 174 4.98 -2.24 -10.78
C ALA A 174 5.61 -1.38 -11.90
N HIS A 175 4.80 -0.72 -12.75
CA HIS A 175 5.31 0.23 -13.75
C HIS A 175 5.87 1.53 -13.12
N GLY A 176 5.67 1.75 -11.82
CA GLY A 176 6.16 2.92 -11.09
C GLY A 176 5.28 4.17 -11.23
N PRO A 177 5.83 5.37 -10.92
CA PRO A 177 5.05 6.61 -10.88
C PRO A 177 4.35 6.92 -12.19
N SER A 178 3.10 7.37 -12.11
CA SER A 178 2.39 7.90 -13.29
C SER A 178 2.99 9.22 -13.75
N VAL A 179 2.85 9.53 -15.05
CA VAL A 179 3.29 10.81 -15.64
C VAL A 179 2.12 11.72 -15.98
N GLU A 180 0.94 11.15 -16.22
CA GLU A 180 -0.30 11.91 -16.45
C GLU A 180 -1.53 11.05 -16.15
N ASN A 181 -2.71 11.66 -16.21
CA ASN A 181 -3.98 10.93 -16.18
C ASN A 181 -4.51 10.75 -17.61
N VAL A 182 -4.96 9.55 -17.95
CA VAL A 182 -5.56 9.22 -19.25
C VAL A 182 -7.03 8.86 -19.09
N GLN A 183 -7.86 9.27 -20.06
CA GLN A 183 -9.25 8.81 -20.13
C GLN A 183 -9.27 7.37 -20.65
N TRP A 184 -9.75 6.43 -19.85
CA TRP A 184 -9.79 5.02 -20.20
C TRP A 184 -11.05 4.34 -19.65
N ALA A 185 -11.59 3.39 -20.41
CA ALA A 185 -12.70 2.54 -20.00
C ALA A 185 -12.31 1.06 -20.18
N PRO A 186 -12.60 0.18 -19.21
CA PRO A 186 -12.53 -1.26 -19.46
C PRO A 186 -13.63 -1.67 -20.44
N PRO A 187 -13.53 -2.85 -21.08
CA PRO A 187 -14.60 -3.38 -21.92
C PRO A 187 -15.96 -3.38 -21.20
N GLY A 188 -16.96 -2.74 -21.79
CA GLY A 188 -18.31 -2.61 -21.20
C GLY A 188 -18.43 -1.65 -20.01
N GLY A 189 -17.35 -0.96 -19.62
CA GLY A 189 -17.33 -0.01 -18.52
C GLY A 189 -17.43 1.45 -18.95
N ALA A 190 -17.40 2.35 -17.97
CA ALA A 190 -17.41 3.79 -18.18
C ALA A 190 -15.98 4.36 -18.27
N ALA A 191 -15.81 5.37 -19.12
CA ALA A 191 -14.55 6.11 -19.24
C ALA A 191 -14.29 6.96 -17.99
N ARG A 192 -13.02 7.01 -17.59
CA ARG A 192 -12.55 7.78 -16.43
C ARG A 192 -11.07 8.13 -16.54
N ALA A 193 -10.70 9.23 -15.89
CA ALA A 193 -9.30 9.61 -15.73
C ALA A 193 -8.60 8.65 -14.76
N VAL A 194 -7.56 7.96 -15.22
CA VAL A 194 -6.71 7.10 -14.37
C VAL A 194 -5.23 7.49 -14.51
N PRO A 195 -4.44 7.45 -13.42
CA PRO A 195 -3.00 7.72 -13.48
C PRO A 195 -2.29 6.62 -14.27
N ALA A 196 -1.46 7.00 -15.25
CA ALA A 196 -0.74 6.04 -16.10
C ALA A 196 0.74 6.39 -16.24
N CYS A 197 1.60 5.37 -16.31
CA CYS A 197 3.01 5.53 -16.65
C CYS A 197 3.16 5.95 -18.12
N ALA A 198 4.34 6.46 -18.50
CA ALA A 198 4.60 6.90 -19.87
C ALA A 198 4.36 5.81 -20.93
N ALA A 199 4.61 4.54 -20.60
CA ALA A 199 4.39 3.43 -21.51
C ALA A 199 2.90 3.16 -21.78
N ASP A 200 2.07 3.12 -20.74
CA ASP A 200 0.62 2.87 -20.89
C ASP A 200 -0.11 4.07 -21.50
N VAL A 201 0.35 5.28 -21.19
CA VAL A 201 -0.06 6.50 -21.90
C VAL A 201 0.14 6.34 -23.41
N ALA A 202 1.33 5.90 -23.84
CA ALA A 202 1.65 5.73 -25.25
C ALA A 202 0.78 4.64 -25.89
N ARG A 203 0.56 3.50 -25.21
CA ARG A 203 -0.32 2.43 -25.69
C ARG A 203 -1.73 2.93 -25.95
N ILE A 204 -2.32 3.61 -24.98
CA ILE A 204 -3.70 4.13 -25.07
C ILE A 204 -3.84 5.16 -26.19
N ARG A 205 -2.87 6.09 -26.32
CA ARG A 205 -2.87 7.08 -27.41
C ARG A 205 -2.79 6.45 -28.80
N MET A 206 -2.16 5.28 -28.91
CA MET A 206 -2.08 4.51 -30.15
C MET A 206 -3.30 3.58 -30.36
N GLY A 207 -4.29 3.60 -29.47
CA GLY A 207 -5.46 2.72 -29.53
C GLY A 207 -5.18 1.28 -29.12
N ASN A 208 -4.04 1.02 -28.47
CA ASN A 208 -3.69 -0.31 -27.94
C ASN A 208 -4.16 -0.46 -26.50
N ASP A 209 -4.36 -1.72 -26.09
CA ASP A 209 -4.64 -2.04 -24.69
C ASP A 209 -3.44 -1.67 -23.79
N PRO A 210 -3.69 -1.12 -22.60
CA PRO A 210 -2.66 -0.94 -21.59
C PRO A 210 -2.18 -2.30 -21.07
N SER A 211 -0.97 -2.33 -20.49
CA SER A 211 -0.44 -3.54 -19.87
C SER A 211 -1.04 -3.72 -18.47
N ILE A 212 -2.23 -4.33 -18.41
CA ILE A 212 -2.97 -4.56 -17.17
C ILE A 212 -2.39 -5.75 -16.41
N ARG A 213 -2.09 -5.55 -15.13
CA ARG A 213 -1.73 -6.64 -14.23
C ARG A 213 -2.90 -7.59 -14.01
N LEU A 214 -2.72 -8.84 -14.40
CA LEU A 214 -3.65 -9.92 -14.16
C LEU A 214 -3.26 -10.71 -12.90
N VAL A 215 -4.28 -11.16 -12.18
CA VAL A 215 -4.15 -11.99 -10.98
C VAL A 215 -5.06 -13.21 -11.06
N PRO A 216 -4.69 -14.32 -10.43
CA PRO A 216 -5.50 -15.52 -10.43
C PRO A 216 -6.83 -15.30 -9.69
N MET A 217 -7.91 -15.80 -10.27
CA MET A 217 -9.22 -15.98 -9.64
C MET A 217 -9.76 -17.36 -10.06
N GLY A 218 -9.51 -18.37 -9.21
CA GLY A 218 -9.76 -19.76 -9.58
C GLY A 218 -8.87 -20.18 -10.75
N ALA A 219 -9.49 -20.67 -11.84
CA ALA A 219 -8.80 -21.05 -13.07
C ALA A 219 -8.62 -19.90 -14.08
N GLN A 220 -9.16 -18.71 -13.79
CA GLN A 220 -9.10 -17.55 -14.68
C GLN A 220 -8.04 -16.55 -14.22
N GLN A 221 -7.55 -15.75 -15.16
CA GLN A 221 -6.77 -14.54 -14.90
C GLN A 221 -7.69 -13.33 -15.09
N VAL A 222 -7.75 -12.45 -14.10
CA VAL A 222 -8.58 -11.25 -14.12
C VAL A 222 -7.74 -10.04 -13.73
N PRO A 223 -8.10 -8.81 -14.13
CA PRO A 223 -7.44 -7.63 -13.61
C PRO A 223 -7.42 -7.61 -12.09
N TYR A 224 -6.33 -7.13 -11.48
CA TYR A 224 -6.11 -7.23 -10.02
C TYR A 224 -7.27 -6.69 -9.16
N TRP A 225 -8.01 -5.71 -9.68
CA TRP A 225 -9.12 -5.07 -8.98
C TRP A 225 -10.40 -5.91 -8.91
N GLU A 226 -10.53 -6.95 -9.73
CA GLU A 226 -11.68 -7.85 -9.69
C GLU A 226 -11.59 -8.83 -8.50
N ASN A 227 -10.38 -9.13 -8.01
CA ASN A 227 -10.17 -10.07 -6.91
C ASN A 227 -10.01 -9.35 -5.56
N GLN A 228 -11.02 -9.52 -4.68
CA GLN A 228 -11.03 -8.91 -3.33
C GLN A 228 -9.85 -9.31 -2.44
N GLN A 229 -9.22 -10.46 -2.66
CA GLN A 229 -8.05 -10.88 -1.87
C GLN A 229 -6.89 -9.88 -2.00
N TYR A 230 -6.85 -9.13 -3.11
CA TYR A 230 -5.84 -8.11 -3.39
C TYR A 230 -6.17 -6.74 -2.78
N ALA A 231 -7.32 -6.56 -2.11
CA ALA A 231 -7.70 -5.26 -1.58
C ALA A 231 -6.64 -4.62 -0.66
N PRO A 232 -5.97 -5.33 0.28
CA PRO A 232 -4.88 -4.75 1.06
C PRO A 232 -3.67 -4.32 0.22
N TRP A 233 -3.38 -5.04 -0.87
CA TRP A 233 -2.29 -4.71 -1.79
C TRP A 233 -2.61 -3.44 -2.58
N VAL A 234 -3.85 -3.33 -3.10
CA VAL A 234 -4.35 -2.10 -3.74
C VAL A 234 -4.32 -0.92 -2.77
N GLN A 235 -4.80 -1.13 -1.53
CA GLN A 235 -4.81 -0.08 -0.51
C GLN A 235 -3.42 0.47 -0.19
N GLY A 236 -2.39 -0.36 -0.18
CA GLY A 236 -1.05 0.11 0.13
C GLY A 236 -0.46 0.99 -0.97
N TYR A 237 -0.62 0.60 -2.24
CA TYR A 237 -0.21 1.43 -3.37
C TYR A 237 -1.00 2.74 -3.47
N TYR A 238 -2.33 2.67 -3.38
CA TYR A 238 -3.19 3.79 -3.78
C TYR A 238 -3.78 4.59 -2.62
N GLY A 239 -3.87 4.03 -1.42
CA GLY A 239 -4.60 4.61 -0.30
C GLY A 239 -4.07 5.98 0.15
N ARG A 240 -2.75 6.20 0.07
CA ARG A 240 -2.15 7.50 0.44
C ARG A 240 -2.46 8.65 -0.53
N TYR A 241 -2.97 8.32 -1.71
CA TYR A 241 -3.36 9.28 -2.73
C TYR A 241 -4.86 9.59 -2.73
N GLY A 242 -5.60 9.15 -1.71
CA GLY A 242 -7.06 9.30 -1.66
C GLY A 242 -7.80 8.48 -2.72
N MET A 243 -7.11 7.56 -3.38
CA MET A 243 -7.67 6.64 -4.36
C MET A 243 -8.19 5.42 -3.59
N ASP A 244 -9.47 5.49 -3.21
CA ASP A 244 -10.15 4.41 -2.47
C ASP A 244 -10.22 3.13 -3.36
N PRO A 245 -9.94 1.93 -2.81
CA PRO A 245 -10.25 0.63 -3.45
C PRO A 245 -11.74 0.40 -3.81
N ALA A 246 -12.61 1.41 -3.72
CA ALA A 246 -13.85 1.55 -4.50
C ALA A 246 -13.63 1.60 -6.04
N LEU A 247 -12.47 1.13 -6.52
CA LEU A 247 -12.26 0.43 -7.79
C LEU A 247 -13.31 -0.64 -8.15
N ARG A 248 -14.23 -0.98 -7.24
CA ARG A 248 -15.43 -1.78 -7.53
C ARG A 248 -16.58 -0.96 -8.17
N GLN A 249 -16.65 0.34 -7.94
CA GLN A 249 -17.64 1.21 -8.61
C GLN A 249 -17.27 1.46 -10.09
N ILE A 250 -16.08 1.00 -10.46
CA ILE A 250 -15.39 1.23 -11.71
C ILE A 250 -15.77 0.22 -12.80
N THR A 251 -16.33 -0.94 -12.43
CA THR A 251 -16.76 -2.00 -13.36
C THR A 251 -18.28 -2.20 -13.41
N HIS A 252 -19.04 -1.68 -12.43
CA HIS A 252 -20.50 -1.82 -12.38
C HIS A 252 -21.30 -0.56 -12.80
N GLY A 253 -20.64 0.46 -13.34
CA GLY A 253 -21.29 1.74 -13.73
C GLY A 253 -22.22 1.68 -14.94
N ALA A 254 -22.26 0.58 -15.71
CA ALA A 254 -23.02 0.52 -16.96
C ALA A 254 -24.52 0.21 -16.82
N LEU A 255 -24.99 -0.22 -15.64
CA LEU A 255 -26.37 -0.71 -15.50
C LEU A 255 -27.40 0.30 -14.98
N MET A 256 -27.02 1.53 -14.61
CA MET A 256 -27.95 2.47 -13.95
C MET A 256 -28.30 3.75 -14.72
N ILE A 257 -27.79 3.97 -15.95
CA ILE A 257 -28.10 5.20 -16.75
C ILE A 257 -28.85 4.90 -18.07
N GLY A 258 -29.27 3.65 -18.32
CA GLY A 258 -30.02 3.28 -19.54
C GLY A 258 -31.54 3.09 -19.38
N GLY A 259 -32.08 3.21 -18.16
CA GLY A 259 -33.40 2.68 -17.82
C GLY A 259 -34.62 3.62 -17.93
N PHE A 260 -34.49 4.83 -18.51
CA PHE A 260 -35.62 5.80 -18.54
C PHE A 260 -35.96 6.41 -19.91
N SER A 261 -35.32 6.00 -21.00
CA SER A 261 -35.58 6.60 -22.34
C SER A 261 -36.19 5.65 -23.38
N LEU A 262 -36.57 4.42 -23.02
CA LEU A 262 -37.15 3.45 -23.97
C LEU A 262 -38.67 3.26 -23.85
N LEU A 263 -39.40 4.16 -23.16
CA LEU A 263 -40.87 4.02 -23.02
C LEU A 263 -41.71 5.28 -23.35
N MET A 264 -41.12 6.33 -23.93
CA MET A 264 -41.87 7.52 -24.40
C MET A 264 -41.56 7.85 -25.86
N GLY A 265 -41.69 6.86 -26.74
CA GLY A 265 -41.62 7.03 -28.20
C GLY A 265 -42.77 6.36 -28.96
N PHE A 266 -43.84 5.95 -28.27
CA PHE A 266 -44.95 5.19 -28.86
C PHE A 266 -46.31 5.90 -28.79
N LEU A 267 -46.34 7.22 -28.55
CA LEU A 267 -47.58 8.01 -28.62
C LEU A 267 -47.28 9.36 -29.27
N ASP A 268 -46.99 9.32 -30.57
CA ASP A 268 -47.25 10.43 -31.50
C ASP A 268 -47.46 9.80 -32.89
N GLY A 269 -48.71 9.40 -33.14
CA GLY A 269 -49.21 8.85 -34.40
C GLY A 269 -50.72 9.04 -34.46
#